data_AF-A0A7V5BEK9-F1
#
_entry.id   AF-A0A7V5BEK9-F1
#
_cell.length_a   1.000
_cell.length_b   1.000
_cell.length_c   1.000
_cell.angle_alpha   90.00
_cell.angle_beta   90.00
_cell.angle_gamma   90.00
#
_symmetry.space_group_name_H-M   'P 1'
#
loop_
_entity.id
_entity.type
_entity.pdbx_description
1 polymer ?
#
loop_
_entity_poly.entity_id
_entity_poly.type
_entity_poly.pdbx_seq_one_letter_code
_entity_poly.pdbx_strand_id
1 'polypeptide(L)'
;MNHTPFFKGLLMTSIIAFVISYGLAQLPQEVPFQKIILGSFVFFVGFTIIEYIVALRVVNHPNKGLYVGMVQLLTGLKIILTVALVVIFVEVKKPATNWFILPFLLNYVIFTVFETATLMRIGNKKSQKTSKK
;
A
#
# COMPACT_ATOMS: atom_id res chain seq x y z
N MET A 1 -22.05 1.05 0.52
CA MET A 1 -21.19 2.19 0.11
C MET A 1 -20.71 1.87 -1.29
N ASN A 2 -20.79 2.76 -2.28
CA ASN A 2 -20.32 2.40 -3.63
C ASN A 2 -18.81 2.13 -3.58
N HIS A 3 -18.41 0.88 -3.82
CA HIS A 3 -17.03 0.42 -3.76
C HIS A 3 -16.29 0.63 -5.11
N THR A 4 -17.03 0.87 -6.19
CA THR A 4 -16.51 1.17 -7.54
C THR A 4 -15.39 2.22 -7.58
N PRO A 5 -15.48 3.39 -6.90
CA PRO A 5 -14.39 4.37 -6.93
C PRO A 5 -13.10 3.86 -6.28
N PHE A 6 -13.20 2.98 -5.28
CA PHE A 6 -12.03 2.36 -4.66
C PHE A 6 -11.36 1.40 -5.64
N PHE A 7 -12.10 0.43 -6.19
CA PHE A 7 -11.52 -0.57 -7.09
C PHE A 7 -11.00 0.05 -8.39
N LYS A 8 -11.64 1.10 -8.93
CA LYS A 8 -11.12 1.85 -10.08
C LYS A 8 -9.81 2.56 -9.74
N GLY A 9 -9.73 3.21 -8.57
CA GLY A 9 -8.51 3.85 -8.11
C GLY A 9 -7.39 2.85 -7.83
N LEU A 10 -7.70 1.72 -7.21
CA LEU A 10 -6.77 0.62 -6.96
C LEU A 10 -6.24 0.07 -8.29
N LEU A 11 -7.12 -0.22 -9.27
CA LEU A 11 -6.71 -0.71 -10.58
C LEU A 11 -5.75 0.27 -11.27
N MET A 12 -6.07 1.57 -11.28
CA MET A 12 -5.23 2.59 -11.90
C MET A 12 -3.87 2.72 -11.20
N THR A 13 -3.88 2.73 -9.87
CA THR A 13 -2.66 2.77 -9.03
C THR A 13 -1.80 1.53 -9.27
N SER A 14 -2.42 0.36 -9.31
CA SER A 14 -1.77 -0.91 -9.59
C SER A 14 -1.16 -0.96 -10.99
N ILE A 15 -1.82 -0.42 -12.01
CA ILE A 15 -1.25 -0.33 -13.36
C ILE A 15 0.00 0.56 -13.36
N ILE A 16 -0.07 1.74 -12.73
CA ILE A 16 1.06 2.67 -12.64
C ILE A 16 2.23 2.01 -11.90
N ALA A 17 1.96 1.45 -10.72
CA ALA A 17 2.96 0.76 -9.90
C ALA A 17 3.56 -0.45 -10.62
N PHE A 18 2.76 -1.21 -11.35
CA PHE A 18 3.22 -2.35 -12.14
C PHE A 18 4.12 -1.90 -13.30
N VAL A 19 3.73 -0.89 -14.07
CA VAL A 19 4.54 -0.37 -15.18
C VAL A 19 5.90 0.14 -14.68
N ILE A 20 5.90 0.90 -13.58
CA ILE A 20 7.14 1.42 -12.98
C ILE A 20 8.01 0.25 -12.47
N SER A 21 7.43 -0.66 -11.69
CA SER A 21 8.16 -1.80 -11.11
C SER A 21 8.70 -2.72 -12.19
N TYR A 22 7.89 -3.03 -13.20
CA TYR A 22 8.29 -3.88 -14.32
C TYR A 22 9.40 -3.23 -15.15
N GLY A 23 9.30 -1.92 -15.43
CA GLY A 23 10.36 -1.17 -16.11
C GLY A 23 11.68 -1.20 -15.36
N LEU A 24 11.66 -0.99 -14.04
CA LEU A 24 12.86 -1.10 -13.20
C LEU A 24 13.43 -2.51 -13.17
N ALA A 25 12.56 -3.52 -13.21
CA ALA A 25 12.95 -4.93 -13.21
C ALA A 25 13.66 -5.36 -14.52
N GLN A 26 13.59 -4.55 -15.59
CA GLN A 26 14.35 -4.78 -16.83
C GLN A 26 15.79 -4.25 -16.78
N LEU A 27 16.17 -3.49 -15.75
CA LEU A 27 17.53 -2.99 -15.62
C LEU A 27 18.51 -4.16 -15.43
N PRO A 28 19.68 -4.18 -16.10
CA PRO A 28 20.64 -5.29 -16.03
C PRO A 28 21.03 -5.70 -14.61
N GLN A 29 21.06 -4.74 -13.69
CA GLN A 29 21.40 -4.95 -12.27
C GLN A 29 20.27 -5.65 -11.48
N GLU A 30 19.04 -5.61 -11.98
CA GLU A 30 17.82 -6.06 -11.29
C GLU A 30 17.17 -7.31 -11.91
N VAL A 31 17.62 -7.74 -13.10
CA VAL A 31 17.14 -8.95 -13.79
C VAL A 31 17.13 -10.20 -12.89
N PRO A 32 18.15 -10.46 -12.03
CA PRO A 32 18.12 -11.62 -11.13
C PRO A 32 17.02 -11.55 -10.06
N PHE A 33 16.44 -10.37 -9.83
CA PHE A 33 15.57 -10.04 -8.71
C PHE A 33 14.12 -9.77 -9.10
N GLN A 34 13.78 -9.87 -10.40
CA GLN A 34 12.45 -9.60 -10.96
C GLN A 34 11.31 -10.26 -10.17
N LYS A 35 11.48 -11.52 -9.76
CA LYS A 35 10.44 -12.25 -9.00
C LYS A 35 10.11 -11.59 -7.66
N ILE A 36 11.13 -11.08 -6.96
CA ILE A 36 10.94 -10.49 -5.64
C ILE A 36 10.41 -9.05 -5.80
N ILE A 37 10.88 -8.31 -6.81
CA ILE A 37 10.31 -7.01 -7.18
C ILE A 37 8.81 -7.13 -7.50
N LEU A 38 8.42 -8.09 -8.33
CA LEU A 38 7.01 -8.37 -8.65
C LEU A 38 6.23 -8.89 -7.43
N GLY A 39 6.86 -9.71 -6.59
CA GLY A 39 6.27 -10.17 -5.32
C GLY A 39 5.95 -9.01 -4.37
N SER A 40 6.81 -7.98 -4.31
CA SER A 40 6.58 -6.78 -3.51
C SER A 40 5.34 -6.01 -3.98
N PHE A 41 5.16 -5.90 -5.30
CA PHE A 41 3.96 -5.29 -5.88
C PHE A 41 2.68 -6.01 -5.43
N VAL A 42 2.67 -7.35 -5.53
CA VAL A 42 1.51 -8.16 -5.09
C VAL A 42 1.24 -7.97 -3.60
N PHE A 43 2.31 -7.92 -2.78
CA PHE A 43 2.21 -7.63 -1.36
C PHE A 43 1.53 -6.27 -1.10
N PHE A 44 1.96 -5.20 -1.78
CA PHE A 44 1.39 -3.87 -1.58
C PHE A 44 -0.09 -3.78 -2.01
N VAL A 45 -0.46 -4.41 -3.12
CA VAL A 45 -1.87 -4.51 -3.55
C VAL A 45 -2.70 -5.24 -2.50
N GLY A 46 -2.23 -6.40 -2.03
CA GLY A 46 -2.92 -7.18 -1.00
C GLY A 46 -3.07 -6.39 0.30
N PHE A 47 -2.02 -5.70 0.73
CA PHE A 47 -2.04 -4.86 1.92
C PHE A 47 -3.07 -3.73 1.79
N THR A 48 -3.09 -3.04 0.66
CA THR A 48 -4.07 -1.98 0.36
C THR A 48 -5.52 -2.47 0.47
N ILE A 49 -5.79 -3.68 -0.03
CA ILE A 49 -7.12 -4.31 0.06
C ILE A 49 -7.48 -4.62 1.52
N ILE A 50 -6.53 -5.15 2.29
CA ILE A 50 -6.72 -5.43 3.72
C ILE A 50 -7.07 -4.13 4.47
N GLU A 51 -6.27 -3.07 4.29
CA GLU A 51 -6.52 -1.78 4.93
C GLU A 51 -7.92 -1.26 4.60
N TYR A 52 -8.34 -1.34 3.34
CA TYR A 52 -9.67 -0.93 2.92
C TYR A 52 -10.78 -1.72 3.61
N ILE A 53 -10.67 -3.06 3.67
CA ILE A 53 -11.67 -3.92 4.33
C ILE A 53 -11.74 -3.59 5.83
N VAL A 54 -10.60 -3.45 6.49
CA VAL A 54 -10.55 -3.10 7.92
C VAL A 54 -11.14 -1.70 8.15
N ALA A 55 -10.84 -0.73 7.28
CA ALA A 55 -11.40 0.62 7.33
C ALA A 55 -12.92 0.63 7.20
N LEU A 56 -13.50 -0.17 6.30
CA LEU A 56 -14.96 -0.29 6.17
C LEU A 56 -15.63 -0.86 7.43
N ARG A 57 -14.95 -1.77 8.15
CA ARG A 57 -15.48 -2.33 9.40
C ARG A 57 -15.41 -1.32 10.53
N VAL A 58 -14.28 -0.64 10.66
CA VAL A 58 -13.99 0.26 11.78
C VAL A 58 -14.66 1.62 11.61
N VAL A 59 -14.89 2.09 10.38
CA VAL A 59 -15.45 3.43 10.15
C VAL A 59 -16.77 3.61 10.88
N ASN A 60 -17.63 2.59 11.00
CA ASN A 60 -18.94 2.73 11.66
C ASN A 60 -18.88 2.71 13.19
N HIS A 61 -17.72 2.45 13.79
CA HIS A 61 -17.57 2.36 15.24
C HIS A 61 -17.87 3.70 15.95
N PRO A 62 -18.58 3.74 17.08
CA PRO A 62 -18.95 4.99 17.76
C PRO A 62 -17.74 5.83 18.20
N ASN A 63 -16.66 5.19 18.62
CA ASN A 63 -15.40 5.86 18.96
C ASN A 63 -14.63 6.25 17.69
N LYS A 64 -14.60 7.55 17.35
CA LYS A 64 -13.85 8.10 16.20
C LYS A 64 -12.33 7.92 16.33
N GLY A 65 -11.80 7.92 17.56
CA GLY A 65 -10.36 7.70 17.82
C GLY A 65 -9.89 6.31 17.40
N LEU A 66 -10.78 5.31 17.44
CA LEU A 66 -10.46 3.94 17.04
C LEU A 66 -10.18 3.85 15.52
N TYR A 67 -10.90 4.63 14.70
CA TYR A 67 -10.64 4.70 13.27
C TYR A 67 -9.27 5.32 12.97
N VAL A 68 -8.96 6.46 13.59
CA VAL A 68 -7.68 7.15 13.40
C VAL A 68 -6.51 6.30 13.88
N GLY A 69 -6.61 5.72 15.08
CA GLY A 69 -5.56 4.86 15.64
C GLY A 69 -5.33 3.60 14.80
N MET A 70 -6.38 3.00 14.25
CA MET A 70 -6.26 1.86 13.35
C MET A 70 -5.56 2.22 12.04
N VAL A 71 -5.92 3.36 11.43
CA VAL A 71 -5.24 3.86 10.22
C VAL A 71 -3.75 4.09 10.51
N GLN A 72 -3.41 4.76 11.62
CA GLN A 72 -2.02 4.99 12.01
C GLN A 72 -1.26 3.67 12.26
N LEU A 73 -1.90 2.69 12.90
CA LEU A 73 -1.32 1.38 13.15
C LEU A 73 -1.01 0.64 11.85
N LEU A 74 -1.95 0.61 10.89
CA LEU A 74 -1.75 -0.09 9.61
C LEU A 74 -0.68 0.59 8.76
N THR A 75 -0.67 1.92 8.70
CA THR A 75 0.38 2.67 8.00
C THR A 75 1.75 2.45 8.66
N GLY A 76 1.83 2.43 9.99
CA GLY A 76 3.07 2.12 10.72
C GLY A 76 3.55 0.69 10.50
N LEU A 77 2.65 -0.30 10.58
CA LEU A 77 2.94 -1.69 10.30
C LEU A 77 3.47 -1.88 8.87
N LYS A 78 2.93 -1.12 7.91
CA LYS A 78 3.37 -1.16 6.52
C LYS A 78 4.84 -0.77 6.36
N ILE A 79 5.30 0.26 7.07
CA ILE A 79 6.70 0.68 7.07
C ILE A 79 7.57 -0.48 7.58
N ILE A 80 7.20 -1.06 8.72
CA ILE A 80 7.92 -2.20 9.32
C ILE A 80 7.98 -3.38 8.34
N LEU A 81 6.86 -3.72 7.70
CA LEU A 81 6.81 -4.81 6.72
C LEU A 81 7.64 -4.51 5.47
N THR A 82 7.66 -3.25 5.02
CA THR A 82 8.49 -2.83 3.87
C THR A 82 9.98 -2.99 4.20
N VAL A 83 10.40 -2.54 5.39
CA VAL A 83 11.77 -2.72 5.87
C VAL A 83 12.09 -4.21 6.01
N ALA A 84 11.19 -5.01 6.58
CA ALA A 84 11.37 -6.45 6.71
C ALA A 84 11.54 -7.14 5.34
N LEU A 85 10.75 -6.77 4.33
CA LEU A 85 10.90 -7.29 2.96
C LEU A 85 12.28 -6.94 2.37
N VAL A 86 12.74 -5.71 2.57
CA VAL A 86 14.07 -5.27 2.11
C VAL A 86 15.18 -6.05 2.82
N VAL A 87 15.09 -6.23 4.15
CA VAL A 87 16.08 -7.00 4.93
C VAL A 87 16.11 -8.46 4.50
N ILE A 88 14.94 -9.11 4.41
CA ILE A 88 14.83 -10.51 3.93
C ILE A 88 15.46 -10.63 2.55
N PHE A 89 15.24 -9.65 1.67
CA PHE A 89 15.83 -9.64 0.34
C PHE A 89 17.36 -9.56 0.39
N VAL A 90 17.92 -8.64 1.18
CA VAL A 90 19.38 -8.49 1.35
C VAL A 90 20.02 -9.78 1.85
N GLU A 91 19.43 -10.41 2.86
CA GLU A 91 19.94 -11.65 3.45
C GLU A 91 19.91 -12.84 2.47
N VAL A 92 18.81 -12.98 1.71
CA VAL A 92 18.62 -14.12 0.79
C VAL A 92 19.42 -13.97 -0.50
N LYS A 93 19.56 -12.73 -1.02
CA LYS A 93 20.10 -12.48 -2.36
C LYS A 93 21.46 -11.80 -2.39
N LYS A 94 21.92 -11.19 -1.28
CA LYS A 94 23.21 -10.50 -1.16
C LYS A 94 23.53 -9.65 -2.41
N PRO A 95 22.65 -8.69 -2.77
CA PRO A 95 22.82 -7.89 -3.97
C PRO A 95 24.12 -7.09 -3.90
N ALA A 96 24.83 -7.00 -5.02
CA ALA A 96 26.10 -6.26 -5.10
C ALA A 96 25.91 -4.73 -5.03
N THR A 97 24.68 -4.24 -5.23
CA THR A 97 24.34 -2.82 -5.24
C THR A 97 23.02 -2.58 -4.51
N ASN A 98 22.75 -1.32 -4.12
CA ASN A 98 21.54 -0.94 -3.39
C ASN A 98 20.35 -0.52 -4.29
N TRP A 99 20.48 -0.68 -5.61
CA TRP A 99 19.47 -0.24 -6.58
C TRP A 99 18.14 -0.99 -6.43
N PHE A 100 18.17 -2.22 -5.92
CA PHE A 100 17.00 -3.04 -5.68
C PHE A 100 16.02 -2.42 -4.68
N ILE A 101 16.45 -1.49 -3.81
CA ILE A 101 15.57 -0.85 -2.81
C ILE A 101 14.55 0.06 -3.49
N LEU A 102 14.94 0.68 -4.61
CA LEU A 102 14.15 1.68 -5.31
C LEU A 102 12.74 1.20 -5.70
N PRO A 103 12.54 0.02 -6.34
CA PRO A 103 11.20 -0.47 -6.65
C PRO A 103 10.33 -0.72 -5.40
N PHE A 104 10.90 -1.17 -4.27
CA PHE A 104 10.12 -1.32 -3.03
C PHE A 104 9.65 0.03 -2.50
N LEU A 105 10.55 1.02 -2.50
CA LEU A 105 10.28 2.34 -1.97
C LEU A 105 9.26 3.09 -2.84
N LEU A 106 9.35 2.96 -4.17
CA LEU A 106 8.37 3.51 -5.10
C LEU A 106 6.99 2.88 -4.93
N ASN A 107 6.91 1.54 -4.83
CA ASN A 107 5.65 0.87 -4.54
C ASN A 107 5.07 1.34 -3.21
N TYR A 108 5.89 1.41 -2.17
CA TYR A 108 5.48 1.94 -0.87
C TYR A 108 4.82 3.32 -1.02
N VAL A 109 5.53 4.29 -1.63
CA VAL A 109 5.02 5.66 -1.78
C VAL A 109 3.73 5.71 -2.61
N ILE A 110 3.70 5.06 -3.78
CA ILE A 110 2.55 5.09 -4.69
C ILE A 110 1.30 4.55 -3.99
N PHE A 111 1.41 3.40 -3.32
CA PHE A 111 0.27 2.81 -2.61
C PHE A 111 -0.10 3.62 -1.36
N THR A 112 0.87 4.15 -0.62
CA THR A 112 0.58 4.97 0.58
C THR A 112 -0.15 6.26 0.24
N VAL A 113 0.18 6.94 -0.86
CA VAL A 113 -0.57 8.13 -1.32
C VAL A 113 -2.03 7.76 -1.63
N PHE A 114 -2.25 6.67 -2.38
CA PHE A 114 -3.58 6.19 -2.71
C PHE A 114 -4.41 5.77 -1.48
N GLU A 115 -3.79 5.02 -0.56
CA GLU A 115 -4.38 4.57 0.69
C GLU A 115 -4.81 5.74 1.55
N THR A 116 -3.89 6.69 1.79
CA THR A 116 -4.16 7.87 2.62
C THR A 116 -5.33 8.66 2.03
N ALA A 117 -5.35 8.88 0.71
CA ALA A 117 -6.47 9.54 0.03
C ALA A 117 -7.78 8.77 0.19
N THR A 118 -7.75 7.44 0.10
CA THR A 118 -8.92 6.56 0.25
C THR A 118 -9.45 6.58 1.68
N LEU A 119 -8.59 6.40 2.67
CA LEU A 119 -8.93 6.36 4.09
C LEU A 119 -9.51 7.71 4.53
N MET A 120 -8.89 8.83 4.15
CA MET A 120 -9.44 10.16 4.41
C MET A 120 -10.85 10.34 3.81
N ARG A 121 -11.09 9.87 2.59
CA ARG A 121 -12.43 9.90 1.96
C ARG A 121 -13.45 9.08 2.74
N ILE A 122 -13.07 7.92 3.28
CA ILE A 122 -13.94 7.06 4.09
C ILE A 122 -14.29 7.74 5.42
N GLY A 123 -13.30 8.28 6.13
CA GLY A 123 -13.51 9.00 7.38
C GLY A 123 -14.42 10.24 7.23
N ASN A 124 -14.19 11.05 6.19
CA ASN A 124 -14.96 12.27 5.96
C ASN A 124 -16.44 12.02 5.62
N LYS A 125 -16.75 10.95 4.87
CA LYS A 125 -18.13 10.59 4.54
C LYS A 125 -18.98 10.24 5.77
N LYS A 126 -18.37 9.68 6.82
CA LYS A 126 -19.09 9.43 8.08
C LYS A 126 -19.36 10.71 8.85
N SER A 127 -18.37 11.61 8.94
CA SER A 127 -18.51 12.88 9.67
C SER A 127 -19.72 13.69 9.18
N GLN A 128 -19.95 13.73 7.86
CA GLN A 128 -21.13 14.38 7.27
C GLN A 128 -22.46 13.66 7.55
N LYS A 129 -22.46 12.33 7.68
CA LYS A 129 -23.68 11.54 7.91
C LYS A 129 -24.18 11.65 9.36
N THR A 130 -23.28 11.88 10.32
CA THR A 130 -23.63 12.12 11.73
C THR A 130 -24.11 13.56 11.98
N SER A 131 -23.67 14.54 11.19
CA SER A 131 -24.12 15.94 11.32
C SER A 131 -25.49 16.23 10.69
N LYS A 132 -26.04 15.30 9.89
CA LYS A 132 -27.37 15.40 9.26
C LYS A 132 -28.45 14.56 9.98
N LYS A 133 -28.13 13.99 11.14
CA LYS A 133 -29.07 13.32 12.04
C LYS A 133 -29.20 14.16 13.30
#